data_AF-A0A3M1FC81-F1
#
_entry.id   AF-A0A3M1FC81-F1
#
_cell.length_a   1.000
_cell.length_b   1.000
_cell.length_c   1.000
_cell.angle_alpha   90.00
_cell.angle_beta   90.00
_cell.angle_gamma   90.00
#
_symmetry.space_group_name_H-M   'P 1'
#
loop_
_entity.id
_entity.type
_entity.pdbx_description
1 polymer ?
#
loop_
_entity_poly.entity_id
_entity_poly.type
_entity_poly.pdbx_seq_one_letter_code
_entity_poly.pdbx_strand_id
1 'polypeptide(L)'
;TYLACSNGITIVIRVPSRVKKVGIRFLRQRGKSKKNATLLLFAVCVFLLLEETLPEISQIVLDNEYDGQQANLKAFLLRLIWRSNEHFPPENLRIDSVGKKSPAHDAAWAAFRGQRRPDRTLTGADILRVLGR
;
A
#
# COMPACT_ATOMS: atom_id res chain seq x y z
N THR A 1 5.41 10.25 -3.07
CA THR A 1 5.11 9.46 -1.87
C THR A 1 6.03 8.26 -1.89
N TYR A 2 6.59 7.92 -0.74
CA TYR A 2 7.34 6.66 -0.56
C TYR A 2 6.55 5.82 0.43
N LEU A 3 6.44 4.53 0.16
CA LEU A 3 5.88 3.56 1.08
C LEU A 3 6.98 2.53 1.36
N ALA A 4 7.05 2.06 2.59
CA ALA A 4 8.03 1.06 2.97
C ALA A 4 7.41 0.02 3.89
N CYS A 5 7.94 -1.20 3.83
CA CYS A 5 7.73 -2.23 4.84
C CYS A 5 9.09 -2.62 5.42
N SER A 6 9.10 -3.01 6.69
CA SER A 6 10.30 -3.51 7.35
C SER A 6 9.92 -4.55 8.40
N ASN A 7 10.29 -5.81 8.14
CA ASN A 7 10.24 -6.91 9.11
C ASN A 7 11.06 -8.09 8.55
N GLY A 8 12.32 -8.23 8.92
CA GLY A 8 13.27 -9.20 8.33
C GLY A 8 13.82 -8.79 6.95
N ILE A 9 12.99 -8.14 6.13
CA ILE A 9 13.35 -7.50 4.86
C ILE A 9 12.91 -6.04 4.87
N THR A 10 13.58 -5.17 4.10
CA THR A 10 13.19 -3.76 3.96
C THR A 10 13.02 -3.39 2.49
N ILE A 11 11.79 -3.11 2.09
CA ILE A 11 11.43 -2.72 0.73
C ILE A 11 10.82 -1.32 0.77
N VAL A 12 11.23 -0.48 -0.17
CA VAL A 12 10.74 0.89 -0.35
C VAL A 12 10.27 1.08 -1.78
N ILE A 13 9.01 1.45 -1.96
CA ILE A 13 8.47 1.83 -3.27
C ILE A 13 8.23 3.33 -3.36
N ARG A 14 8.51 3.89 -4.53
CA ARG A 14 8.14 5.26 -4.88
C ARG A 14 6.83 5.26 -5.65
N VAL A 15 5.89 6.09 -5.22
CA VAL A 15 4.63 6.36 -5.90
C VAL A 15 4.62 7.80 -6.42
N PRO A 16 4.91 8.03 -7.72
CA PRO A 16 4.88 9.35 -8.32
C PRO A 16 3.47 9.96 -8.32
N SER A 17 3.38 11.30 -8.20
CA SER A 17 2.10 12.01 -8.23
C SER A 17 1.31 11.79 -9.52
N ARG A 18 1.99 11.67 -10.67
CA ARG A 18 1.36 11.34 -11.96
C ARG A 18 0.66 9.99 -11.95
N VAL A 19 1.26 8.99 -11.29
CA VAL A 19 0.72 7.62 -11.18
C VAL A 19 -0.50 7.60 -10.27
N LYS A 20 -0.45 8.34 -9.15
CA LYS A 20 -1.63 8.52 -8.28
C LYS A 20 -2.81 9.13 -9.04
N LYS A 21 -2.55 10.17 -9.85
CA LYS A 21 -3.58 10.82 -10.68
C LYS A 21 -4.26 9.84 -11.65
N VAL A 22 -3.50 8.91 -12.24
CA VAL A 22 -4.04 7.86 -13.12
C VAL A 22 -5.02 6.97 -12.36
N GLY A 23 -4.62 6.42 -11.22
CA GLY A 23 -5.49 5.55 -10.41
C GLY A 23 -6.76 6.25 -9.90
N ILE A 24 -6.62 7.48 -9.38
CA ILE A 24 -7.78 8.28 -8.95
C ILE A 24 -8.73 8.55 -10.11
N ARG A 25 -8.21 8.94 -11.28
CA ARG A 25 -9.05 9.20 -12.46
C ARG A 25 -9.81 7.93 -12.87
N PHE A 26 -9.13 6.80 -12.95
CA PHE A 26 -9.73 5.51 -13.30
C PHE A 26 -10.87 5.10 -12.36
N LEU A 27 -10.69 5.29 -11.05
CA LEU A 27 -11.71 5.01 -10.04
C LEU A 27 -12.88 5.99 -10.09
N ARG A 28 -12.60 7.28 -10.29
CA ARG A 28 -13.62 8.33 -10.42
C ARG A 28 -14.51 8.13 -11.64
N GLN A 29 -13.94 7.70 -12.77
CA GLN A 29 -14.70 7.37 -13.98
C GLN A 29 -15.66 6.19 -13.76
N ARG A 30 -15.40 5.34 -12.76
CA ARG A 30 -16.29 4.25 -12.33
C ARG A 30 -17.22 4.64 -11.18
N GLY A 31 -17.47 5.94 -11.01
CA GLY A 31 -18.41 6.46 -10.02
C GLY A 31 -17.92 6.43 -8.57
N LYS A 32 -16.64 6.11 -8.30
CA LYS A 32 -16.13 6.16 -6.92
C LYS A 32 -15.97 7.62 -6.47
N SER A 33 -16.44 7.91 -5.26
CA SER A 33 -16.21 9.20 -4.61
C SER A 33 -14.71 9.47 -4.44
N LYS A 34 -14.32 10.75 -4.36
CA LYS A 34 -12.92 11.13 -4.15
C LYS A 34 -12.30 10.43 -2.94
N LYS A 35 -13.04 10.34 -1.83
CA LYS A 35 -12.62 9.68 -0.59
C LYS A 35 -12.32 8.20 -0.82
N ASN A 36 -13.27 7.46 -1.41
CA ASN A 36 -13.11 6.03 -1.69
C ASN A 36 -12.03 5.77 -2.74
N ALA A 37 -11.90 6.63 -3.75
CA ALA A 37 -10.84 6.52 -4.74
C ALA A 37 -9.45 6.63 -4.11
N THR A 38 -9.25 7.59 -3.20
CA THR A 38 -7.98 7.73 -2.47
C THR A 38 -7.70 6.53 -1.58
N LEU A 39 -8.70 6.04 -0.86
CA LEU A 39 -8.55 4.89 0.02
C LEU A 39 -8.20 3.61 -0.75
N LEU A 40 -8.91 3.34 -1.85
CA LEU A 40 -8.63 2.22 -2.74
C LEU A 40 -7.24 2.32 -3.37
N LEU A 41 -6.85 3.52 -3.84
CA LEU A 41 -5.52 3.72 -4.40
C LEU A 41 -4.43 3.45 -3.37
N PHE A 42 -4.63 3.88 -2.12
CA PHE A 42 -3.69 3.58 -1.05
C PHE A 42 -3.59 2.07 -0.80
N ALA A 43 -4.73 1.37 -0.68
CA ALA A 43 -4.76 -0.08 -0.53
C ALA A 43 -4.03 -0.80 -1.68
N VAL A 44 -4.20 -0.34 -2.92
CA VAL A 44 -3.48 -0.87 -4.09
C VAL A 44 -1.97 -0.64 -3.98
N CYS A 45 -1.53 0.53 -3.53
CA CYS A 45 -0.10 0.81 -3.37
C CYS A 45 0.52 -0.04 -2.27
N VAL A 46 -0.20 -0.27 -1.17
CA VAL A 46 0.23 -1.19 -0.10
C VAL A 46 0.28 -2.62 -0.62
N PHE A 47 -0.75 -3.09 -1.35
CA PHE A 47 -0.71 -4.40 -1.98
C PHE A 47 0.49 -4.57 -2.90
N LEU A 48 0.78 -3.60 -3.78
CA LEU A 48 1.95 -3.63 -4.67
C LEU A 48 3.29 -3.60 -3.94
N LEU A 49 3.36 -2.98 -2.75
CA LEU A 49 4.55 -3.03 -1.90
C LEU A 49 4.79 -4.44 -1.36
N LEU A 50 3.72 -5.17 -1.06
CA LEU A 50 3.77 -6.47 -0.39
C LEU A 50 3.68 -7.65 -1.37
N GLU A 51 3.19 -7.46 -2.59
CA GLU A 51 2.80 -8.52 -3.53
C GLU A 51 3.89 -9.59 -3.71
N GLU A 52 5.15 -9.17 -3.88
CA GLU A 52 6.30 -10.06 -4.10
C GLU A 52 6.70 -10.83 -2.84
N THR A 53 6.32 -10.34 -1.65
CA THR A 53 6.73 -10.90 -0.35
C THR A 53 5.57 -11.49 0.44
N LEU A 54 4.33 -11.37 -0.06
CA LEU A 54 3.12 -11.92 0.57
C LEU A 54 3.22 -13.40 0.96
N PRO A 55 3.87 -14.30 0.18
CA PRO A 55 4.03 -15.70 0.59
C PRO A 55 4.84 -15.90 1.87
N GLU A 56 5.72 -14.96 2.19
CA GLU A 56 6.64 -15.02 3.34
C GLU A 56 6.14 -14.20 4.55
N ILE A 57 5.09 -13.39 4.35
CA ILE A 57 4.56 -12.51 5.38
C ILE A 57 3.53 -13.25 6.25
N SER A 58 3.87 -13.44 7.52
CA SER A 58 2.95 -13.96 8.53
C SER A 58 2.04 -12.89 9.14
N GLN A 59 2.48 -11.62 9.16
CA GLN A 59 1.73 -10.50 9.76
C GLN A 59 2.00 -9.18 9.02
N ILE A 60 0.93 -8.41 8.80
CA ILE A 60 0.97 -7.06 8.22
C ILE A 60 0.43 -6.08 9.26
N VAL A 61 1.23 -5.09 9.62
CA VAL A 61 0.78 -3.95 10.45
C VAL A 61 0.92 -2.68 9.63
N LEU A 62 -0.21 -2.01 9.39
CA LEU A 62 -0.23 -0.71 8.72
C LEU A 62 -0.28 0.40 9.76
N ASP A 63 0.49 1.47 9.54
CA ASP A 63 0.45 2.64 10.40
C ASP A 63 -0.93 3.32 10.35
N ASN A 64 -1.45 3.69 11.52
CA ASN A 64 -2.75 4.31 11.67
C ASN A 64 -2.71 5.80 11.30
N GLU A 65 -2.62 6.11 10.00
CA GLU A 65 -2.74 7.49 9.49
C GLU A 65 -4.14 7.82 8.96
N TYR A 66 -5.09 6.87 9.00
CA TYR A 66 -6.40 6.96 8.34
C TYR A 66 -7.56 6.86 9.33
N ASP A 67 -7.67 7.86 10.20
CA ASP A 67 -8.72 7.94 11.22
C ASP A 67 -10.12 7.79 10.60
N GLY A 68 -10.89 6.87 11.17
CA GLY A 68 -12.27 6.58 10.75
C GLY A 68 -12.42 5.86 9.40
N GLN A 69 -11.34 5.39 8.77
CA GLN A 69 -11.40 4.60 7.51
C GLN A 69 -10.65 3.26 7.59
N GLN A 70 -10.17 2.89 8.77
CA GLN A 70 -9.40 1.67 9.04
C GLN A 70 -10.13 0.41 8.57
N ALA A 71 -11.41 0.24 8.95
CA ALA A 71 -12.19 -0.93 8.56
C ALA A 71 -12.33 -1.07 7.03
N ASN A 72 -12.59 0.04 6.34
CA ASN A 72 -12.69 0.08 4.88
C ASN A 72 -11.35 -0.24 4.22
N LEU A 73 -10.26 0.35 4.72
CA LEU A 73 -8.91 0.08 4.24
C LEU A 73 -8.55 -1.40 4.41
N LYS A 74 -8.78 -1.95 5.61
CA LYS A 74 -8.55 -3.36 5.92
C LYS A 74 -9.34 -4.26 4.97
N ALA A 75 -10.63 -3.99 4.78
CA ALA A 75 -11.49 -4.78 3.89
C ALA A 75 -11.08 -4.68 2.42
N PHE A 76 -10.56 -3.53 1.96
CA PHE A 76 -10.04 -3.41 0.60
C PHE A 76 -8.72 -4.14 0.43
N LEU A 77 -7.81 -4.01 1.39
CA LEU A 77 -6.52 -4.66 1.31
C LEU A 77 -6.63 -6.18 1.40
N LEU A 78 -7.46 -6.74 2.30
CA LEU A 78 -7.71 -8.18 2.36
C LEU A 78 -8.23 -8.73 1.03
N ARG A 79 -9.19 -8.03 0.42
CA ARG A 79 -9.70 -8.41 -0.91
C ARG A 79 -8.62 -8.42 -1.99
N LEU A 80 -7.58 -7.58 -1.88
CA LEU A 80 -6.45 -7.62 -2.81
C LEU A 80 -5.48 -8.75 -2.47
N ILE A 81 -5.17 -8.95 -1.19
CA ILE A 81 -4.29 -10.02 -0.71
C ILE A 81 -4.84 -11.39 -1.11
N TRP A 82 -6.13 -11.65 -0.87
CA TRP A 82 -6.78 -12.92 -1.21
C TRP A 82 -6.76 -13.26 -2.70
N ARG A 83 -6.52 -12.29 -3.59
CA ARG A 83 -6.30 -12.58 -5.02
C ARG A 83 -4.99 -13.30 -5.31
N SER A 84 -4.03 -13.25 -4.37
CA SER A 84 -2.69 -13.84 -4.51
C SER A 84 -2.36 -14.83 -3.40
N ASN A 85 -3.02 -14.72 -2.24
CA ASN A 85 -2.89 -15.61 -1.09
C ASN A 85 -4.28 -15.79 -0.44
N GLU A 86 -5.07 -16.73 -0.97
CA GLU A 86 -6.49 -16.95 -0.61
C GLU A 86 -6.68 -17.25 0.88
N HIS A 87 -5.70 -17.87 1.54
CA HIS A 87 -5.78 -18.29 2.93
C HIS A 87 -5.15 -17.31 3.93
N PHE A 88 -4.81 -16.08 3.49
CA PHE A 88 -4.26 -15.08 4.40
C PHE A 88 -5.25 -14.75 5.54
N PRO A 89 -4.91 -14.98 6.81
CA PRO A 89 -5.83 -14.78 7.93
C PRO A 89 -6.14 -13.29 8.17
N PRO A 90 -7.42 -12.86 8.23
CA PRO A 90 -7.80 -11.48 8.49
C PRO A 90 -7.22 -10.85 9.76
N GLU A 91 -7.00 -11.65 10.80
CA GLU A 91 -6.40 -11.28 12.08
C GLU A 91 -4.93 -10.89 11.95
N ASN A 92 -4.24 -11.42 10.95
CA ASN A 92 -2.84 -11.12 10.66
C ASN A 92 -2.65 -9.79 9.94
N LEU A 93 -3.73 -9.16 9.47
CA LEU A 93 -3.73 -7.77 9.02
C LEU A 93 -4.25 -6.86 10.12
N ARG A 94 -3.35 -6.06 10.69
CA ARG A 94 -3.65 -5.06 11.73
C ARG A 94 -3.39 -3.65 11.22
N ILE A 95 -4.18 -2.70 11.71
CA ILE A 95 -3.92 -1.28 11.56
C ILE A 95 -3.68 -0.77 12.97
N ASP A 96 -2.48 -0.25 13.22
CA ASP A 96 -2.04 0.14 14.55
C ASP A 96 -1.07 1.32 14.45
N SER A 97 -0.77 1.96 15.58
CA SER A 97 0.22 3.03 15.63
C SER A 97 1.62 2.43 15.59
N VAL A 98 2.18 2.29 14.38
CA VAL A 98 3.54 1.76 14.17
C VAL A 98 4.58 2.83 14.51
N GLY A 99 4.18 4.10 14.49
CA GLY A 99 4.96 5.22 15.01
C GLY A 99 6.11 5.67 14.10
N LYS A 100 6.52 6.93 14.25
CA LYS A 100 7.54 7.61 13.42
C LYS A 100 8.99 7.10 13.60
N LYS A 101 9.20 6.08 14.43
CA LYS A 101 10.54 5.50 14.71
C LYS A 101 10.65 4.06 14.22
N SER A 102 9.66 3.57 13.47
CA SER A 102 9.75 2.24 12.91
C SER A 102 10.81 2.19 11.80
N PRO A 103 11.50 1.06 11.63
CA PRO A 103 12.46 0.90 10.52
C PRO A 103 11.84 1.14 9.14
N ALA A 104 10.54 0.86 8.98
CA ALA A 104 9.79 1.18 7.77
C ALA A 104 9.68 2.70 7.56
N HIS A 105 9.35 3.46 8.61
CA HIS A 105 9.32 4.92 8.54
C HIS A 105 10.69 5.49 8.14
N ASP A 106 11.76 5.03 8.80
CA ASP A 106 13.12 5.49 8.53
C ASP A 106 13.55 5.19 7.09
N ALA A 107 13.21 4.00 6.57
CA ALA A 107 13.51 3.62 5.19
C ALA A 107 12.77 4.48 4.16
N ALA A 108 11.47 4.74 4.38
CA ALA A 108 10.69 5.64 3.54
C ALA A 108 11.23 7.08 3.61
N TRP A 109 11.61 7.54 4.79
CA TRP A 109 12.14 8.89 5.01
C TRP A 109 13.52 9.08 4.37
N ALA A 110 14.42 8.12 4.51
CA ALA A 110 15.72 8.11 3.84
C ALA A 110 15.56 8.15 2.31
N ALA A 111 14.61 7.39 1.77
CA ALA A 111 14.33 7.41 0.33
C ALA A 111 13.72 8.75 -0.13
N PHE A 112 12.86 9.35 0.70
CA PHE A 112 12.34 10.68 0.43
C PHE A 112 13.44 11.75 0.38
N ARG A 113 14.43 11.69 1.27
CA ARG A 113 15.58 12.60 1.30
C ARG A 113 16.65 12.29 0.24
N GLY A 114 16.47 11.25 -0.57
CA GLY A 114 17.45 10.83 -1.58
C GLY A 114 18.69 10.13 -1.02
N GLN A 115 18.69 9.78 0.27
CA GLN A 115 19.77 9.04 0.94
C GLN A 115 19.71 7.54 0.64
N ARG A 116 18.54 7.06 0.20
CA ARG A 116 18.30 5.69 -0.28
C ARG A 116 17.57 5.75 -1.62
N ARG A 117 17.91 4.86 -2.55
CA ARG A 117 17.09 4.66 -3.76
C ARG A 117 15.88 3.79 -3.42
N PRO A 118 14.68 4.09 -3.96
CA PRO A 118 13.56 3.16 -3.84
C PRO A 118 13.89 1.87 -4.60
N ASP A 119 13.49 0.74 -4.05
CA ASP A 119 13.64 -0.58 -4.65
C ASP A 119 12.79 -0.70 -5.92
N ARG A 120 11.62 -0.03 -5.95
CA ARG A 120 10.77 0.06 -7.14
C ARG A 120 10.11 1.42 -7.27
N THR A 121 9.93 1.91 -8.50
CA THR A 121 9.08 3.07 -8.79
C THR A 121 7.84 2.60 -9.53
N LEU A 122 6.66 2.80 -8.92
CA LEU A 122 5.40 2.41 -9.54
C LEU A 122 5.10 3.25 -10.78
N THR A 123 4.44 2.61 -11.75
CA THR A 123 3.94 3.16 -13.00
C THR A 123 2.41 3.18 -13.04
N GLY A 124 1.83 3.86 -14.03
CA GLY A 124 0.38 3.81 -14.24
C GLY A 124 -0.11 2.40 -14.55
N ALA A 125 0.67 1.62 -15.31
CA ALA A 125 0.33 0.24 -15.65
C ALA A 125 0.24 -0.66 -14.40
N ASP A 126 1.15 -0.49 -13.43
CA ASP A 126 1.11 -1.25 -12.17
C ASP A 126 -0.21 -1.03 -11.43
N ILE A 127 -0.66 0.23 -11.33
CA ILE A 127 -1.91 0.59 -10.66
C ILE A 127 -3.12 0.03 -11.42
N LEU A 128 -3.14 0.20 -12.74
CA LEU A 128 -4.26 -0.24 -13.57
C LEU A 128 -4.38 -1.77 -13.64
N ARG A 129 -3.26 -2.50 -13.57
CA ARG A 129 -3.25 -3.96 -13.49
C ARG A 129 -4.04 -4.46 -12.28
N VAL A 130 -3.89 -3.81 -11.14
CA VAL A 130 -4.58 -4.21 -9.90
C VAL A 130 -6.04 -3.73 -9.91
N LEU A 131 -6.29 -2.49 -10.35
CA LEU A 131 -7.63 -1.89 -10.36
C LEU A 131 -8.56 -2.40 -11.46
N GLY A 132 -8.01 -2.93 -12.55
CA GLY A 132 -8.77 -3.45 -13.69
C GLY A 132 -9.28 -4.88 -13.53
N ARG A 133 -8.84 -5.58 -12.48
CA ARG A 133 -9.31 -6.92 -12.07
C ARG A 133 -10.44 -6.80 -11.06
#